data_AF-A0A090QD53-F1
#
_entry.id   AF-A0A090QD53-F1
#
_cell.length_a   1.000
_cell.length_b   1.000
_cell.length_c   1.000
_cell.angle_alpha   90.00
_cell.angle_beta   90.00
_cell.angle_gamma   90.00
#
_symmetry.space_group_name_H-M   'P 1'
#
loop_
_entity.id
_entity.type
_entity.pdbx_description
1 polymer ?
#
loop_
_entity_poly.entity_id
_entity_poly.type
_entity_poly.pdbx_seq_one_letter_code
_entity_poly.pdbx_strand_id
1 'polypeptide(L)'
;MDYRLTPRKITAEFTERYLGTENVFIKTCVTLFRYPEDVINGYITGQRKKYVNVINFFFISLTLFGIHIFVLKNFYPELLGFDTVSSNEKNAEEYLSYFYDYMGAINLIIYPFLCINWLGDIL
;
A
#
# COMPACT_ATOMS: atom_id res chain seq x y z
N MET A 1 18.49 19.45 24.54
CA MET A 1 18.11 18.12 24.05
C MET A 1 18.23 18.14 22.54
N ASP A 2 19.44 17.91 22.04
CA ASP A 2 19.74 18.03 20.61
C ASP A 2 19.15 16.85 19.84
N TYR A 3 18.06 17.10 19.13
CA TYR A 3 17.46 16.15 18.20
C TYR A 3 18.35 16.03 16.95
N ARG A 4 19.46 15.30 17.08
CA ARG A 4 20.21 14.83 15.92
C ARG A 4 19.39 13.74 15.23
N LEU A 5 18.66 14.11 14.17
CA LEU A 5 18.00 13.16 13.29
C LEU A 5 19.07 12.26 12.65
N THR A 6 19.26 11.11 13.27
CA THR A 6 20.11 10.05 12.77
C THR A 6 19.18 9.02 12.14
N PRO A 7 19.46 8.48 10.95
CA PRO A 7 18.60 7.47 10.33
C PRO A 7 18.29 6.30 11.27
N ARG A 8 19.26 5.92 12.11
CA ARG A 8 19.10 4.90 13.17
C ARG A 8 18.06 5.26 14.24
N LYS A 9 17.90 6.53 14.62
CA LYS A 9 16.88 6.96 15.59
C LYS A 9 15.49 6.99 14.96
N ILE A 10 15.40 7.41 13.70
CA ILE A 10 14.14 7.46 12.94
C ILE A 10 13.59 6.04 12.74
N THR A 11 14.45 5.09 12.36
CA THR A 11 14.03 3.69 12.19
C THR A 11 13.68 3.01 13.51
N ALA A 12 14.39 3.35 14.61
CA ALA A 12 14.05 2.87 15.94
C ALA A 12 12.68 3.38 16.41
N GLU A 13 12.41 4.69 16.27
CA GLU A 13 11.11 5.28 16.63
C GLU A 13 9.97 4.76 15.75
N PHE A 14 10.22 4.55 14.45
CA PHE A 14 9.26 3.90 13.55
C PHE A 14 8.95 2.47 14.00
N THR A 15 10.00 1.69 14.29
CA THR A 15 9.85 0.30 14.74
C THR A 15 9.11 0.25 16.07
N GLU A 16 9.44 1.10 17.03
CA GLU A 16 8.77 1.13 18.34
C GLU A 16 7.30 1.56 18.24
N ARG A 17 6.98 2.47 17.32
CA ARG A 17 5.62 3.00 17.17
C ARG A 17 4.69 2.14 16.30
N TYR A 18 5.22 1.46 15.28
CA TYR A 18 4.42 0.67 14.34
C TYR A 18 4.61 -0.85 14.49
N LEU A 19 5.78 -1.29 14.96
CA LEU A 19 6.16 -2.70 15.18
C LEU A 19 6.40 -3.04 16.67
N GLY A 20 6.24 -2.07 17.58
CA GLY A 20 6.47 -2.24 19.01
C GLY A 20 5.32 -2.92 19.75
N THR A 21 5.49 -3.06 21.06
CA THR A 21 4.70 -3.88 22.00
C THR A 21 3.18 -3.72 21.92
N GLU A 22 2.69 -2.56 21.46
CA GLU A 22 1.31 -2.39 21.02
C GLU A 22 1.27 -2.43 19.49
N ASN A 23 1.02 -3.62 18.92
CA ASN A 23 0.98 -3.86 17.47
C ASN A 23 -0.21 -3.14 16.79
N VAL A 24 -0.29 -1.81 16.85
CA VAL A 24 -1.40 -1.02 16.32
C VAL A 24 -1.50 -1.18 14.80
N PHE A 25 -0.38 -1.38 14.09
CA PHE A 25 -0.39 -1.67 12.66
C PHE A 25 -1.07 -3.01 12.35
N ILE A 26 -0.64 -4.09 13.00
CA ILE A 26 -1.25 -5.42 12.81
C ILE A 26 -2.70 -5.42 13.27
N LYS A 27 -3.02 -4.72 14.36
CA LYS A 27 -4.39 -4.52 14.82
C LYS A 27 -5.23 -3.81 13.76
N THR A 28 -4.72 -2.73 13.16
CA THR A 28 -5.40 -2.04 12.06
C THR A 28 -5.58 -2.98 10.86
N CYS A 29 -4.56 -3.73 10.43
CA CYS A 29 -4.69 -4.71 9.36
C CYS A 29 -5.80 -5.74 9.66
N VAL A 30 -5.72 -6.42 10.80
CA VAL A 30 -6.65 -7.50 11.18
C VAL A 30 -8.07 -6.95 11.36
N THR A 31 -8.24 -5.81 12.02
CA THR A 31 -9.56 -5.20 12.20
C THR A 31 -10.11 -4.69 10.87
N LEU A 32 -9.30 -4.16 9.96
CA LEU A 32 -9.77 -3.73 8.65
C LEU A 32 -10.30 -4.93 7.83
N PHE A 33 -9.69 -6.11 7.95
CA PHE A 33 -10.19 -7.33 7.30
C PHE A 33 -11.45 -7.91 7.97
N ARG A 34 -11.63 -7.72 9.29
CA ARG A 34 -12.72 -8.36 10.04
C ARG A 34 -13.92 -7.46 10.31
N TYR A 35 -13.69 -6.17 10.52
CA TYR A 35 -14.66 -5.12 10.87
C TYR A 35 -14.25 -3.79 10.23
N PRO A 36 -14.31 -3.68 8.89
CA PRO A 36 -13.88 -2.48 8.16
C PRO A 36 -14.62 -1.22 8.62
N GLU A 37 -15.90 -1.34 8.96
CA GLU A 37 -16.75 -0.24 9.44
C GLU A 37 -16.24 0.40 10.73
N ASP A 38 -15.66 -0.36 11.66
CA ASP A 38 -15.12 0.20 12.91
C ASP A 38 -13.82 0.98 12.67
N VAL A 39 -13.02 0.54 11.70
CA VAL A 39 -11.79 1.24 11.29
C VAL A 39 -12.13 2.52 10.53
N ILE A 40 -13.03 2.44 9.56
CA ILE A 40 -13.46 3.59 8.74
C ILE A 40 -14.16 4.63 9.62
N ASN A 41 -15.11 4.23 10.47
CA ASN A 41 -15.73 5.14 11.42
C ASN A 41 -14.70 5.73 12.39
N GLY A 42 -13.71 4.95 12.83
CA GLY A 42 -12.58 5.44 13.63
C GLY A 42 -11.77 6.54 12.94
N TYR A 43 -11.62 6.45 11.61
CA TYR A 43 -10.97 7.47 10.79
C TYR A 43 -11.82 8.73 10.60
N ILE A 44 -13.13 8.59 10.42
CA ILE A 44 -14.07 9.71 10.26
C ILE A 44 -14.26 10.46 11.59
N THR A 45 -14.46 9.73 12.69
CA THR A 45 -14.71 10.30 14.03
C THR A 45 -13.46 10.79 14.73
N GLY A 46 -12.26 10.49 14.20
CA GLY A 46 -10.99 11.00 14.71
C GLY A 46 -10.52 10.35 16.02
N GLN A 47 -10.76 9.04 16.20
CA GLN A 47 -10.29 8.33 17.39
C GLN A 47 -8.75 8.24 17.41
N ARG A 48 -8.10 9.09 18.23
CA ARG A 48 -6.64 9.09 18.39
C ARG A 48 -6.16 7.76 18.99
N LYS A 49 -5.03 7.24 18.50
CA LYS A 49 -4.29 6.07 19.04
C LYS A 49 -4.96 4.68 18.91
N LYS A 50 -6.22 4.56 18.50
CA LYS A 50 -6.89 3.25 18.30
C LYS A 50 -6.34 2.50 17.07
N TYR A 51 -6.08 3.25 16.00
CA TYR A 51 -5.60 2.76 14.71
C TYR A 51 -4.42 3.59 14.21
N VAL A 52 -3.61 2.99 13.34
CA VAL A 52 -2.57 3.72 12.61
C VAL A 52 -3.24 4.82 11.78
N ASN A 53 -2.59 5.99 11.72
CA ASN A 53 -3.05 7.09 10.88
C ASN A 53 -3.23 6.61 9.43
N VAL A 54 -4.37 6.95 8.80
CA VAL A 54 -4.73 6.52 7.44
C VAL A 54 -3.59 6.75 6.45
N ILE A 55 -2.96 7.93 6.49
CA ILE A 55 -1.88 8.31 5.58
C ILE A 55 -0.67 7.40 5.78
N ASN A 56 -0.30 7.12 7.03
CA ASN A 56 0.85 6.27 7.33
C ASN A 56 0.57 4.80 6.95
N PHE A 57 -0.64 4.32 7.22
CA PHE A 57 -1.08 2.99 6.80
C PHE A 57 -1.04 2.85 5.27
N PHE A 58 -1.50 3.88 4.55
CA PHE A 58 -1.45 3.94 3.10
C PHE A 58 -0.02 3.89 2.55
N PHE A 59 0.90 4.70 3.08
CA PHE A 59 2.30 4.67 2.64
C PHE A 59 2.98 3.32 2.90
N ILE A 60 2.77 2.71 4.06
CA ILE A 60 3.32 1.38 4.37
C ILE A 60 2.73 0.33 3.43
N SER A 61 1.44 0.41 3.12
CA SER A 61 0.80 -0.52 2.18
C SER A 61 1.32 -0.34 0.75
N LEU A 62 1.55 0.91 0.33
CA LEU A 62 2.09 1.23 -0.99
C LEU A 62 3.52 0.71 -1.17
N THR A 63 4.37 0.84 -0.14
CA THR A 63 5.73 0.30 -0.18
C THR A 63 5.73 -1.21 -0.21
N LEU A 64 4.88 -1.88 0.58
CA LEU A 64 4.71 -3.33 0.55
C LEU A 64 4.21 -3.82 -0.82
N PHE A 65 3.28 -3.09 -1.45
CA PHE A 65 2.81 -3.40 -2.79
C PHE A 65 3.93 -3.27 -3.84
N GLY A 66 4.75 -2.21 -3.77
CA GLY A 66 5.91 -2.06 -4.64
C GLY A 66 6.94 -3.18 -4.47
N ILE A 67 7.23 -3.56 -3.22
CA ILE A 67 8.10 -4.72 -2.92
C ILE A 67 7.49 -6.00 -3.47
N HIS A 68 6.18 -6.19 -3.33
CA HIS A 68 5.47 -7.37 -3.84
C HIS A 68 5.61 -7.51 -5.37
N ILE A 69 5.36 -6.44 -6.13
CA ILE A 69 5.53 -6.43 -7.59
C ILE A 69 7.00 -6.65 -7.97
N PHE A 70 7.95 -6.03 -7.25
CA PHE A 70 9.37 -6.27 -7.47
C PHE A 70 9.74 -7.74 -7.29
N VAL A 71 9.26 -8.40 -6.23
CA VAL A 71 9.50 -9.83 -5.99
C VAL A 71 8.89 -10.68 -7.10
N LEU A 72 7.63 -10.43 -7.49
CA LEU A 72 6.99 -11.17 -8.59
C LEU A 72 7.74 -11.01 -9.90
N LYS A 73 8.13 -9.79 -10.28
CA LYS A 73 8.85 -9.52 -11.52
C LYS A 73 10.21 -10.21 -11.60
N ASN A 74 10.94 -10.29 -10.48
CA ASN A 74 12.27 -10.88 -10.46
C ASN A 74 12.28 -12.40 -10.28
N PHE A 75 11.37 -12.95 -9.47
CA PHE A 75 11.39 -14.37 -9.10
C PHE A 75 10.35 -15.21 -9.84
N TYR A 76 9.21 -14.63 -10.22
CA TYR A 76 8.09 -15.34 -10.84
C TYR A 76 7.46 -14.55 -12.01
N PRO A 77 8.24 -14.18 -13.04
CA PRO A 77 7.72 -13.40 -14.17
C PRO A 77 6.60 -14.14 -14.94
N GLU A 78 6.61 -15.48 -14.92
CA GLU A 78 5.56 -16.33 -15.49
C GLU A 78 4.16 -16.03 -14.91
N LEU A 79 4.07 -15.71 -13.62
CA LEU A 79 2.80 -15.39 -12.94
C LEU A 79 2.22 -14.03 -13.38
N LEU A 80 3.05 -13.17 -13.96
CA LEU A 80 2.67 -11.86 -14.50
C LEU A 80 2.27 -11.95 -15.98
N GLY A 81 2.17 -13.16 -16.55
CA GLY A 81 1.73 -13.36 -17.93
C GLY A 81 2.79 -12.99 -18.98
N PHE A 82 4.03 -12.71 -18.56
CA PHE A 82 5.14 -12.43 -19.49
C PHE A 82 5.40 -13.58 -20.45
N ASP A 83 5.15 -14.82 -20.02
CA ASP A 83 5.31 -16.05 -20.84
C ASP A 83 4.24 -16.21 -21.93
N THR A 84 3.05 -15.61 -21.76
CA THR A 84 1.94 -15.74 -22.73
C THR A 84 2.07 -14.80 -23.93
N VAL A 85 2.94 -13.78 -23.81
CA VAL A 85 3.16 -12.74 -24.82
C VAL A 85 4.43 -12.99 -25.65
N SER A 86 5.26 -13.96 -25.22
CA SER A 86 6.60 -14.25 -25.76
C SER A 86 6.61 -14.84 -27.17
N SER A 87 5.45 -15.17 -27.76
CA SER A 87 5.44 -15.91 -29.02
C SER A 87 5.78 -15.10 -30.26
N ASN A 88 5.70 -13.75 -30.29
CA ASN A 88 6.13 -12.97 -31.49
C ASN A 88 6.35 -11.45 -31.34
N GLU A 89 6.14 -10.81 -30.19
CA GLU A 89 6.19 -9.34 -30.10
C GLU A 89 7.04 -8.84 -28.91
N LYS A 90 8.33 -8.59 -29.14
CA LYS A 90 9.23 -7.95 -28.14
C LYS A 90 8.69 -6.63 -27.59
N ASN A 91 7.93 -5.90 -28.41
CA ASN A 91 7.28 -4.66 -28.00
C ASN A 91 6.22 -4.89 -26.92
N ALA A 92 5.49 -6.00 -26.99
CA ALA A 92 4.41 -6.30 -26.05
C ALA A 92 4.95 -6.66 -24.66
N GLU A 93 6.07 -7.36 -24.56
CA GLU A 93 6.75 -7.61 -23.29
C GLU A 93 7.23 -6.31 -22.63
N GLU A 94 7.77 -5.38 -23.41
CA GLU A 94 8.22 -4.07 -22.93
C GLU A 94 7.04 -3.24 -22.39
N TYR A 95 5.91 -3.18 -23.10
CA TYR A 95 4.70 -2.50 -22.63
C TYR A 95 4.14 -3.12 -21.34
N LEU A 96 4.14 -4.45 -21.22
CA LEU A 96 3.71 -5.13 -20.00
C LEU A 96 4.63 -4.83 -18.82
N SER A 97 5.95 -4.81 -19.05
CA SER A 97 6.91 -4.44 -18.00
C SER A 97 6.66 -3.02 -17.49
N TYR A 98 6.48 -2.05 -18.40
CA TYR A 98 6.14 -0.69 -18.01
C TYR A 98 4.81 -0.61 -17.26
N PHE A 99 3.79 -1.37 -17.70
CA PHE A 99 2.51 -1.41 -17.00
C PHE A 99 2.67 -1.85 -15.55
N TYR A 100 3.40 -2.93 -15.29
CA TYR A 100 3.64 -3.42 -13.93
C TYR A 100 4.48 -2.46 -13.09
N ASP A 101 5.48 -1.80 -13.68
CA ASP A 101 6.31 -0.81 -12.98
C ASP A 101 5.50 0.42 -12.53
N TYR A 102 4.55 0.87 -13.36
CA TYR A 102 3.69 2.01 -13.05
C TYR A 102 2.36 1.64 -12.38
N MET A 103 2.05 0.35 -12.24
CA MET A 103 0.78 -0.14 -11.69
C MET A 103 0.44 0.48 -10.33
N GLY A 104 1.43 0.61 -9.43
CA GLY A 104 1.22 1.26 -8.13
C GLY A 104 0.81 2.73 -8.23
N ALA A 105 1.42 3.49 -9.15
CA ALA A 105 1.08 4.90 -9.38
C ALA A 105 -0.28 5.05 -10.09
N ILE A 106 -0.59 4.17 -11.03
CA ILE A 106 -1.89 4.11 -11.71
C ILE A 106 -2.99 3.85 -10.67
N ASN A 107 -2.79 2.90 -9.76
CA ASN A 107 -3.74 2.60 -8.68
C ASN A 107 -3.98 3.79 -7.75
N LEU A 108 -2.94 4.57 -7.41
CA LEU A 108 -3.07 5.78 -6.61
C LEU A 108 -4.03 6.80 -7.24
N ILE A 109 -4.10 6.87 -8.57
CA ILE A 109 -4.96 7.80 -9.30
C ILE A 109 -6.36 7.21 -9.51
N ILE A 110 -6.46 5.91 -9.79
CA ILE A 110 -7.73 5.23 -10.06
C ILE A 110 -8.63 5.16 -8.82
N TYR A 111 -8.09 4.81 -7.64
CA TYR A 111 -8.93 4.62 -6.46
C TYR A 111 -9.68 5.90 -6.02
N PRO A 112 -9.05 7.10 -5.99
CA PRO A 112 -9.77 8.35 -5.78
C PRO A 112 -10.80 8.66 -6.86
N PHE A 113 -10.48 8.39 -8.13
CA PHE A 113 -11.39 8.63 -9.25
C PHE A 113 -12.64 7.75 -9.17
N LEU A 114 -12.47 6.47 -8.84
CA LEU A 114 -13.58 5.54 -8.61
C LEU A 114 -14.47 6.02 -7.45
N CYS A 115 -13.86 6.51 -6.37
CA CYS A 115 -14.57 7.00 -5.19
C CYS A 115 -15.43 8.24 -5.53
N ILE A 116 -14.94 9.15 -6.38
CA ILE A 116 -15.69 10.32 -6.85
C ILE A 116 -16.92 9.87 -7.67
N ASN A 117 -16.75 8.90 -8.57
CA ASN A 117 -17.85 8.38 -9.38
C ASN A 117 -18.93 7.75 -8.49
N TRP A 118 -18.51 6.92 -7.53
CA TRP A 118 -19.42 6.24 -6.61
C TRP A 118 -20.13 7.19 -5.63
N LEU A 119 -19.48 8.29 -5.24
CA LEU A 119 -20.09 9.34 -4.41
C LEU A 119 -21.23 10.07 -5.15
N GLY A 120 -21.16 10.16 -6.48
CA GLY A 120 -22.21 10.74 -7.32
C GLY A 120 -23.48 9.90 -7.39
N ASP A 121 -23.40 8.58 -7.18
CA ASP A 121 -24.55 7.68 -7.16
C ASP A 121 -25.26 7.64 -5.78
N ILE A 122 -24.61 8.15 -4.73
CA ILE A 122 -25.08 8.11 -3.34
C ILE A 122 -25.77 9.42 -2.90
N LEU A 123 -25.59 10.52 -3.65
CA LEU A 123 -26.00 11.88 -3.30
C LEU A 123 -27.13 12.38 -4.20
#